data_AF-A0A0L0B885-F1
#
_entry.id   AF-A0A0L0B885-F1
#
_cell.length_a   1.000
_cell.length_b   1.000
_cell.length_c   1.000
_cell.angle_alpha   90.00
_cell.angle_beta   90.00
_cell.angle_gamma   90.00
#
_symmetry.space_group_name_H-M   'P 1'
#
loop_
_entity.id
_entity.type
_entity.pdbx_description
1 polymer ?
#
loop_
_entity_poly.entity_id
_entity_poly.type
_entity_poly.pdbx_seq_one_letter_code
_entity_poly.pdbx_strand_id
1 'polypeptide(L)'
;MSKIIVDDVTPPADAKADVLMFGTPKDRLDFYRKEIQYETSILSNRTDAYLSAQSFLVIAYASSMANLNPEWGKLFTLVVPPLLALFGLVSSLHAWPGIRSAYDIIDHWHFKQSQLLDSEPAMGAAYDESPLFSERESNEKRWRGALMFSMRSPFLFSVLWAILGVFAVYAQYTNPGG
;
A
#
# COMPACT_ATOMS: atom_id res chain seq x y z
N MET A 1 -11.30 47.05 33.00
CA MET A 1 -12.00 46.43 31.87
C MET A 1 -10.97 45.67 31.05
N SER A 2 -11.01 44.33 31.13
CA SER A 2 -10.07 43.43 30.45
C SER A 2 -10.36 43.42 28.95
N LYS A 3 -9.38 43.82 28.13
CA LYS A 3 -9.42 43.64 26.67
C LYS A 3 -9.02 42.20 26.38
N ILE A 4 -9.98 41.42 25.89
CA ILE A 4 -9.73 40.10 25.32
C ILE A 4 -8.90 40.31 24.05
N ILE A 5 -7.64 39.90 24.08
CA ILE A 5 -6.78 39.78 22.90
C ILE A 5 -7.35 38.60 22.13
N VAL A 6 -8.06 38.88 21.04
CA VAL A 6 -8.38 37.87 20.03
C VAL A 6 -7.07 37.60 19.32
N ASP A 7 -6.42 36.50 19.66
CA ASP A 7 -5.31 35.97 18.87
C ASP A 7 -5.83 35.80 17.44
N ASP A 8 -5.29 36.60 16.52
CA ASP A 8 -5.48 36.47 15.09
C ASP A 8 -4.93 35.09 14.71
N VAL A 9 -5.81 34.08 14.72
CA VAL A 9 -5.54 32.74 14.21
C VAL A 9 -5.28 32.90 12.73
N THR A 10 -4.04 33.27 12.42
CA THR A 10 -3.56 33.35 11.06
C THR A 10 -3.62 31.91 10.56
N PRO A 11 -4.51 31.56 9.61
CA PRO A 11 -4.53 30.19 9.11
C PRO A 11 -3.15 29.87 8.55
N PRO A 12 -2.63 28.65 8.78
CA PRO A 12 -1.30 28.25 8.31
C PRO A 12 -1.19 28.58 6.81
N ALA A 13 -0.01 28.99 6.36
CA ALA A 13 0.20 29.49 4.99
C ALA A 13 -0.35 28.55 3.90
N ASP A 14 -0.34 27.23 4.17
CA ASP A 14 -0.91 26.18 3.33
C ASP A 14 -2.43 26.29 3.18
N ALA A 15 -3.15 26.65 4.25
CA ALA A 15 -4.59 26.86 4.23
C ALA A 15 -4.99 28.12 3.45
N LYS A 16 -4.17 29.19 3.47
CA LYS A 16 -4.42 30.39 2.65
C LYS A 16 -4.19 30.13 1.16
N ALA A 17 -3.18 29.33 0.82
CA ALA A 17 -2.92 28.91 -0.57
C ALA A 17 -4.05 28.02 -1.12
N ASP A 18 -4.55 27.07 -0.32
CA ASP A 18 -5.66 26.20 -0.71
C ASP A 18 -6.99 26.97 -0.84
N VAL A 19 -7.25 27.98 0.00
CA VAL A 19 -8.43 28.86 -0.11
C VAL A 19 -8.38 29.76 -1.36
N LEU A 20 -7.18 30.15 -1.80
CA LEU A 20 -7.01 30.93 -3.03
C LEU A 20 -7.15 30.10 -4.31
N MET A 21 -6.88 28.79 -4.25
CA MET A 21 -7.03 27.84 -5.38
C MET A 21 -8.47 27.36 -5.57
N PHE A 22 -9.25 27.24 -4.50
CA PHE A 22 -10.57 26.62 -4.53
C PHE A 22 -11.61 27.58 -3.94
N GLY A 23 -12.56 28.02 -4.79
CA GLY A 23 -13.53 29.06 -4.42
C GLY A 23 -14.47 28.68 -3.28
N THR A 24 -14.90 27.41 -3.19
CA THR A 24 -15.77 26.94 -2.11
C THR A 24 -15.10 25.82 -1.29
N PRO A 25 -15.39 25.71 0.03
CA PRO A 25 -14.92 24.60 0.86
C PRO A 25 -15.37 23.22 0.35
N LYS A 26 -16.50 23.18 -0.37
CA LYS A 26 -17.00 21.97 -1.04
C LYS A 26 -16.07 21.53 -2.18
N ASP A 27 -15.62 22.46 -3.00
CA ASP A 27 -14.69 22.16 -4.11
C ASP A 27 -13.35 21.62 -3.57
N ARG A 28 -12.90 22.10 -2.41
CA ARG A 28 -11.71 21.57 -1.71
C ARG A 28 -11.90 20.13 -1.26
N LEU A 29 -13.04 19.81 -0.66
CA LEU A 29 -13.35 18.46 -0.20
C LEU A 29 -13.46 17.47 -1.38
N ASP A 30 -14.13 17.89 -2.45
CA ASP A 30 -14.28 17.07 -3.66
C ASP A 30 -12.93 16.86 -4.36
N PHE A 31 -12.04 17.86 -4.34
CA PHE A 31 -10.67 17.71 -4.81
C PHE A 31 -9.88 16.70 -3.97
N TYR A 32 -9.86 16.83 -2.63
CA TYR A 32 -9.15 15.88 -1.76
C TYR A 32 -9.69 14.45 -1.91
N ARG A 33 -11.00 14.26 -2.06
CA ARG A 33 -11.59 12.94 -2.31
C ARG A 33 -11.16 12.35 -3.65
N LYS A 34 -11.13 13.15 -4.72
CA LYS A 34 -10.64 12.71 -6.03
C LYS A 34 -9.17 12.31 -5.96
N GLU A 35 -8.36 13.07 -5.24
CA GLU A 35 -6.93 12.78 -5.10
C GLU A 35 -6.69 11.49 -4.30
N ILE A 36 -7.40 11.31 -3.18
CA ILE A 36 -7.35 10.08 -2.38
C ILE A 36 -7.75 8.88 -3.23
N GLN A 37 -8.83 8.98 -4.01
CA GLN A 37 -9.27 7.91 -4.91
C GLN A 37 -8.24 7.61 -6.00
N TYR A 38 -7.64 8.65 -6.58
CA TYR A 38 -6.59 8.51 -7.60
C TYR A 38 -5.36 7.80 -7.06
N GLU A 39 -4.82 8.25 -5.93
CA GLU A 39 -3.65 7.64 -5.29
C GLU A 39 -3.94 6.21 -4.80
N THR A 40 -5.15 5.96 -4.28
CA THR A 40 -5.59 4.60 -3.91
C THR A 40 -5.66 3.68 -5.13
N SER A 41 -6.14 4.17 -6.27
CA SER A 41 -6.18 3.41 -7.52
C SER A 41 -4.78 3.08 -8.04
N ILE A 42 -3.85 4.04 -7.98
CA ILE A 42 -2.44 3.82 -8.34
C ILE A 42 -1.81 2.78 -7.43
N LEU A 43 -2.04 2.88 -6.11
CA LEU A 43 -1.53 1.92 -5.14
C LEU A 43 -2.08 0.52 -5.41
N SER A 44 -3.39 0.37 -5.66
CA SER A 44 -4.00 -0.91 -6.00
C SER A 44 -3.35 -1.50 -7.25
N ASN A 45 -3.23 -0.72 -8.33
CA ASN A 45 -2.65 -1.19 -9.58
C ASN A 45 -1.20 -1.67 -9.41
N ARG A 46 -0.38 -0.94 -8.62
CA ARG A 46 0.99 -1.36 -8.29
C ARG A 46 1.02 -2.66 -7.48
N THR A 47 0.14 -2.79 -6.49
CA THR A 47 0.01 -3.99 -5.65
C THR A 47 -0.46 -5.19 -6.48
N ASP A 48 -1.40 -5.00 -7.40
CA ASP A 48 -1.94 -6.04 -8.28
C ASP A 48 -0.88 -6.54 -9.26
N ALA A 49 -0.12 -5.62 -9.87
CA ALA A 49 1.02 -5.97 -10.73
C ALA A 49 2.10 -6.74 -9.95
N TYR A 50 2.40 -6.32 -8.72
CA TYR A 50 3.32 -7.03 -7.83
C TYR A 50 2.81 -8.43 -7.49
N LEU A 51 1.55 -8.58 -7.08
CA LEU A 51 0.94 -9.87 -6.77
C LEU A 51 0.95 -10.82 -7.98
N SER A 52 0.69 -10.29 -9.17
CA SER A 52 0.77 -11.04 -10.43
C SER A 52 2.20 -11.55 -10.68
N ALA A 53 3.20 -10.67 -10.56
CA ALA A 53 4.61 -11.04 -10.72
C ALA A 53 5.04 -12.11 -9.69
N GLN A 54 4.65 -11.97 -8.43
CA GLN A 54 4.92 -12.96 -7.38
C GLN A 54 4.27 -14.31 -7.69
N SER A 55 3.03 -14.30 -8.20
CA SER A 55 2.32 -15.52 -8.59
C SER A 55 3.03 -16.26 -9.73
N PHE A 56 3.46 -15.54 -10.77
CA PHE A 56 4.27 -16.13 -11.85
C PHE A 56 5.58 -16.71 -11.33
N LEU A 57 6.22 -16.02 -10.41
CA LEU A 57 7.50 -16.46 -9.85
C LEU A 57 7.35 -17.73 -9.01
N VAL A 58 6.28 -17.83 -8.21
CA VAL A 58 5.97 -19.06 -7.44
C VAL A 58 5.69 -20.24 -8.38
N ILE A 59 4.95 -20.02 -9.47
CA ILE A 59 4.70 -21.06 -10.48
C ILE A 59 6.02 -21.49 -11.12
N ALA A 60 6.85 -20.55 -11.56
CA ALA A 60 8.16 -20.84 -12.15
C ALA A 60 9.07 -21.61 -11.18
N TYR A 61 9.08 -21.24 -9.90
CA TYR A 61 9.81 -21.95 -8.86
C TYR A 61 9.32 -23.40 -8.73
N ALA A 62 8.01 -23.62 -8.59
CA ALA A 62 7.44 -24.96 -8.48
C ALA A 62 7.73 -25.82 -9.72
N SER A 63 7.57 -25.25 -10.92
CA SER A 63 7.90 -25.91 -12.19
C SER A 63 9.39 -26.27 -12.27
N SER A 64 10.27 -25.39 -11.78
CA SER A 64 11.71 -25.65 -11.77
C SER A 64 12.11 -26.77 -10.80
N MET A 65 11.45 -26.85 -9.64
CA MET A 65 11.63 -27.92 -8.66
C MET A 65 11.05 -29.26 -9.12
N ALA A 66 9.99 -29.25 -9.94
CA ALA A 66 9.38 -30.44 -10.52
C ALA A 66 10.12 -30.99 -11.75
N ASN A 67 11.31 -30.46 -12.07
CA ASN A 67 12.06 -30.92 -13.23
C ASN A 67 12.65 -32.33 -13.00
N LEU A 68 12.13 -33.32 -13.72
CA LEU A 68 12.53 -34.74 -13.63
C LEU A 68 13.58 -35.14 -14.68
N ASN A 69 14.20 -34.18 -15.37
CA ASN A 69 15.17 -34.52 -16.42
C ASN A 69 16.42 -35.20 -15.82
N PRO A 70 16.76 -36.44 -16.22
CA PRO A 70 17.86 -37.19 -15.62
C PRO A 70 19.25 -36.66 -15.98
N GLU A 71 19.43 -35.89 -17.07
CA GLU A 71 20.75 -35.42 -17.47
C GLU A 71 21.15 -34.09 -16.82
N TRP A 72 20.24 -33.12 -16.79
CA TRP A 72 20.53 -31.76 -16.31
C TRP A 72 19.56 -31.27 -15.23
N GLY A 73 18.56 -32.07 -14.85
CA GLY A 73 17.57 -31.69 -13.85
C GLY A 73 18.17 -31.37 -12.49
N LYS A 74 19.20 -32.10 -12.06
CA LYS A 74 19.88 -31.86 -10.78
C LYS A 74 20.64 -30.53 -10.74
N LEU A 75 21.41 -30.22 -11.80
CA LEU A 75 22.10 -28.93 -11.92
C LEU A 75 21.10 -27.78 -12.02
N PHE A 76 20.01 -27.98 -12.75
CA PHE A 76 18.96 -26.99 -12.91
C PHE A 76 18.23 -26.70 -11.61
N THR A 77 17.82 -27.72 -10.87
CA THR A 77 17.15 -27.61 -9.57
C THR A 77 18.08 -27.11 -8.45
N LEU A 78 19.39 -27.18 -8.64
CA LEU A 78 20.37 -26.57 -7.73
C LEU A 78 20.55 -25.06 -7.96
N VAL A 79 20.48 -24.60 -9.21
CA VAL A 79 20.79 -23.20 -9.56
C VAL A 79 19.54 -22.35 -9.72
N VAL A 80 18.55 -22.84 -10.46
CA VAL A 80 17.38 -22.04 -10.86
C VAL A 80 16.44 -21.74 -9.70
N PRO A 81 16.00 -22.71 -8.88
CA PRO A 81 15.10 -22.42 -7.76
C PRO A 81 15.69 -21.46 -6.71
N PRO A 82 16.97 -21.59 -6.29
CA PRO A 82 17.56 -20.61 -5.38
C PRO A 82 17.71 -19.21 -5.99
N LEU A 83 18.03 -19.10 -7.29
CA LEU A 83 18.06 -17.80 -7.97
C LEU A 83 16.68 -17.17 -8.07
N LEU A 84 15.65 -17.95 -8.39
CA LEU A 84 14.26 -17.48 -8.39
C LEU A 84 13.81 -17.04 -7.00
N ALA A 85 14.22 -17.78 -5.96
CA ALA A 85 13.92 -17.42 -4.58
C ALA A 85 14.63 -16.13 -4.14
N LEU A 86 15.90 -15.95 -4.51
CA LEU A 86 16.63 -14.70 -4.26
C LEU A 86 15.98 -13.53 -5.01
N PHE A 87 15.61 -13.73 -6.28
CA PHE A 87 14.91 -12.72 -7.08
C PHE A 87 13.56 -12.35 -6.46
N GLY A 88 12.81 -13.34 -5.97
CA GLY A 88 11.57 -13.13 -5.23
C GLY A 88 11.78 -12.29 -3.99
N LEU A 89 12.77 -12.64 -3.17
CA LEU A 89 13.12 -11.90 -1.96
C LEU A 89 13.53 -10.45 -2.27
N VAL A 90 14.41 -10.23 -3.25
CA VAL A 90 14.87 -8.88 -3.64
C VAL A 90 13.71 -8.04 -4.19
N SER A 91 12.85 -8.63 -5.04
CA SER A 91 11.68 -7.93 -5.57
C SER A 91 10.68 -7.56 -4.49
N SER A 92 10.47 -8.42 -3.48
CA SER A 92 9.64 -8.12 -2.31
C SER A 92 10.22 -6.99 -1.45
N LEU A 93 11.53 -6.98 -1.23
CA LEU A 93 12.21 -5.91 -0.48
C LEU A 93 12.12 -4.56 -1.21
N HIS A 94 12.25 -4.54 -2.54
CA HIS A 94 12.11 -3.31 -3.33
C HIS A 94 10.67 -2.82 -3.44
N ALA A 95 9.67 -3.70 -3.39
CA ALA A 95 8.27 -3.30 -3.40
C ALA A 95 7.84 -2.60 -2.10
N TRP A 96 8.47 -2.94 -0.97
CA TRP A 96 8.18 -2.37 0.34
C TRP A 96 8.23 -0.83 0.41
N PRO A 97 9.34 -0.15 0.05
CA PRO A 97 9.40 1.30 0.14
C PRO A 97 8.39 1.99 -0.78
N GLY A 98 8.10 1.42 -1.96
CA GLY A 98 7.14 2.00 -2.91
C GLY A 98 5.69 1.94 -2.43
N ILE A 99 5.31 0.86 -1.74
CA ILE A 99 3.99 0.74 -1.10
C ILE A 99 3.91 1.67 0.12
N ARG A 100 5.00 1.76 0.91
CA ARG A 100 5.07 2.63 2.09
C ARG A 100 4.95 4.11 1.73
N SER A 101 5.66 4.58 0.70
CA SER A 101 5.59 5.99 0.31
C SER A 101 4.21 6.39 -0.20
N ALA A 102 3.54 5.50 -0.95
CA ALA A 102 2.17 5.73 -1.40
C ALA A 102 1.18 5.75 -0.22
N TYR A 103 1.40 4.88 0.78
CA TYR A 103 0.64 4.92 2.02
C TYR A 103 0.79 6.26 2.75
N ASP A 104 2.03 6.76 2.92
CA ASP A 104 2.30 8.01 3.61
C ASP A 104 1.63 9.21 2.90
N ILE A 105 1.56 9.18 1.55
CA ILE A 105 0.86 10.21 0.75
C ILE A 105 -0.66 10.14 1.00
N ILE A 106 -1.24 8.95 0.97
CA ILE A 106 -2.68 8.74 1.20
C ILE A 106 -3.06 9.18 2.63
N ASP A 107 -2.25 8.83 3.63
CA ASP A 107 -2.47 9.23 5.03
C ASP A 107 -2.39 10.76 5.20
N HIS A 108 -1.44 11.41 4.51
CA HIS A 108 -1.34 12.87 4.51
C HIS A 108 -2.58 13.56 3.93
N TRP A 109 -3.12 13.05 2.83
CA TRP A 109 -4.36 13.58 2.24
C TRP A 109 -5.58 13.32 3.13
N HIS A 110 -5.66 12.16 3.78
CA HIS A 110 -6.70 11.88 4.78
C HIS A 110 -6.60 12.80 5.99
N PHE A 111 -5.39 13.12 6.45
CA PHE A 111 -5.17 14.07 7.53
C PHE A 111 -5.60 15.50 7.14
N LYS A 112 -5.30 15.94 5.91
CA LYS A 112 -5.83 17.23 5.41
C LYS A 112 -7.35 17.25 5.36
N GLN A 113 -7.96 16.14 4.93
CA GLN A 113 -9.42 16.02 4.88
C GLN A 113 -10.04 16.08 6.28
N SER A 114 -9.45 15.41 7.28
CA SER A 114 -9.95 15.45 8.66
C SER A 114 -9.79 16.83 9.28
N GLN A 115 -8.65 17.50 9.07
CA GLN A 115 -8.43 18.87 9.54
C GLN A 115 -9.45 19.86 8.96
N LEU A 116 -9.78 19.75 7.67
CA LEU A 116 -10.79 20.62 7.04
C LEU A 116 -12.18 20.40 7.66
N LEU A 117 -12.57 19.14 7.86
CA LEU A 117 -13.86 18.77 8.45
C LEU A 117 -13.98 19.14 9.93
N ASP A 118 -12.87 19.19 10.66
CA ASP A 118 -12.84 19.62 12.07
C ASP A 118 -12.84 21.16 12.19
N SER A 119 -12.26 21.87 11.23
CA SER A 119 -12.27 23.34 11.19
C SER A 119 -13.62 23.93 10.76
N GLU A 120 -14.41 23.20 9.97
CA GLU A 120 -15.71 23.64 9.44
C GLU A 120 -16.82 22.60 9.69
N PRO A 121 -17.27 22.41 10.95
CA PRO A 121 -18.25 21.38 11.31
C PRO A 121 -19.63 21.59 10.66
N ALA A 122 -19.98 22.82 10.30
CA ALA A 122 -21.20 23.13 9.57
C ALA A 122 -21.22 22.55 8.14
N MET A 123 -20.05 22.35 7.52
CA MET A 123 -19.91 21.73 6.20
C MET A 123 -20.09 20.21 6.28
N GLY A 124 -19.64 19.58 7.38
CA GLY A 124 -19.91 18.18 7.67
C GLY A 124 -21.40 17.88 7.86
N ALA A 125 -22.10 18.72 8.63
CA ALA A 125 -23.53 18.56 8.92
C ALA A 125 -24.42 18.79 7.69
N ALA A 126 -24.11 19.77 6.84
CA ALA A 126 -24.88 20.05 5.62
C ALA A 126 -24.74 18.95 4.54
N TYR A 127 -23.69 18.12 4.61
CA TYR A 127 -23.45 17.01 3.67
C TYR A 127 -24.00 15.66 4.19
N ASP A 128 -24.22 15.53 5.50
CA ASP A 128 -24.75 14.33 6.17
C ASP A 128 -26.28 14.16 6.01
N GLU A 129 -26.97 15.12 5.37
CA GLU A 129 -28.42 15.04 5.09
C GLU A 129 -28.81 14.01 4.01
N SER A 130 -27.83 13.26 3.46
CA SER A 130 -28.08 12.06 2.67
C SER A 130 -28.18 10.84 3.60
N PRO A 131 -29.38 10.29 3.87
CA PRO A 131 -29.63 9.38 5.00
C PRO A 131 -29.04 7.98 4.85
N LEU A 132 -28.29 7.69 3.78
CA LEU A 132 -27.78 6.34 3.53
C LEU A 132 -26.37 6.09 4.08
N PHE A 133 -25.61 7.12 4.44
CA PHE A 133 -24.23 6.96 4.86
C PHE A 133 -23.84 7.97 5.93
N SER A 134 -23.85 7.57 7.22
CA SER A 134 -22.86 8.11 8.16
C SER A 134 -21.49 7.55 7.77
N GLU A 135 -20.97 8.05 6.64
CA GLU A 135 -19.82 7.49 5.92
C GLU A 135 -18.51 7.73 6.69
N ARG A 136 -18.49 8.71 7.60
CA ARG A 136 -17.31 9.15 8.35
C ARG A 136 -16.74 8.05 9.25
N GLU A 137 -17.58 7.20 9.84
CA GLU A 137 -17.13 6.15 10.76
C GLU A 137 -16.90 4.79 10.07
N SER A 138 -17.62 4.51 8.98
CA SER A 138 -17.49 3.25 8.23
C SER A 138 -16.29 3.24 7.28
N ASN A 139 -15.89 4.40 6.77
CA ASN A 139 -14.76 4.51 5.85
C ASN A 139 -13.42 4.36 6.61
N GLU A 140 -13.29 4.98 7.80
CA GLU A 140 -12.01 5.07 8.52
C GLU A 140 -11.40 3.72 8.93
N LYS A 141 -12.24 2.81 9.45
CA LYS A 141 -11.81 1.45 9.83
C LYS A 141 -11.57 0.57 8.60
N ARG A 142 -12.35 0.75 7.54
CA ARG A 142 -12.28 -0.08 6.32
C ARG A 142 -11.07 0.28 5.46
N TRP A 143 -10.76 1.56 5.27
CA TRP A 143 -9.59 1.97 4.50
C TRP A 143 -8.29 1.63 5.20
N ARG A 144 -8.21 1.84 6.54
CA ARG A 144 -7.03 1.42 7.34
C ARG A 144 -6.79 -0.08 7.24
N GLY A 145 -7.85 -0.89 7.29
CA GLY A 145 -7.76 -2.35 7.13
C GLY A 145 -7.23 -2.77 5.75
N ALA A 146 -7.75 -2.17 4.68
CA ALA A 146 -7.32 -2.46 3.30
C ALA A 146 -5.87 -2.02 3.04
N LEU A 147 -5.47 -0.85 3.56
CA LEU A 147 -4.09 -0.34 3.45
C LEU A 147 -3.10 -1.19 4.25
N MET A 148 -3.46 -1.62 5.46
CA MET A 148 -2.66 -2.51 6.30
C MET A 148 -2.38 -3.87 5.64
N PHE A 149 -3.30 -4.39 4.83
CA PHE A 149 -3.09 -5.61 4.06
C PHE A 149 -2.04 -5.42 2.96
N SER A 150 -2.13 -4.31 2.19
CA SER A 150 -1.14 -3.97 1.16
C SER A 150 0.27 -3.81 1.74
N MET A 151 0.42 -3.18 2.90
CA MET A 151 1.74 -3.05 3.54
C MET A 151 2.30 -4.38 4.04
N ARG A 152 1.47 -5.34 4.48
CA ARG A 152 1.98 -6.64 4.96
C ARG A 152 2.41 -7.57 3.84
N SER A 153 1.86 -7.40 2.64
CA SER A 153 2.10 -8.32 1.51
C SER A 153 3.59 -8.49 1.15
N PRO A 154 4.42 -7.45 0.97
CA PRO A 154 5.82 -7.64 0.60
C PRO A 154 6.63 -8.32 1.71
N PHE A 155 6.30 -8.10 2.98
CA PHE A 155 6.94 -8.80 4.08
C PHE A 155 6.61 -10.30 4.06
N LEU A 156 5.33 -10.66 3.87
CA LEU A 156 4.91 -12.07 3.77
C LEU A 156 5.62 -12.80 2.62
N PHE A 157 5.70 -12.17 1.45
CA PHE A 157 6.44 -12.74 0.32
C PHE A 157 7.94 -12.82 0.56
N SER A 158 8.54 -11.84 1.24
CA SER A 158 9.97 -11.90 1.61
C SER A 158 10.27 -13.12 2.49
N VAL A 159 9.43 -13.36 3.50
CA VAL A 159 9.55 -14.52 4.40
C VAL A 159 9.33 -15.82 3.62
N LEU A 160 8.29 -15.87 2.78
CA LEU A 160 8.03 -17.02 1.91
C LEU A 160 9.24 -17.37 1.05
N TRP A 161 9.83 -16.37 0.37
CA TRP A 161 10.98 -16.58 -0.50
C TRP A 161 12.24 -16.98 0.25
N ALA A 162 12.44 -16.45 1.46
CA ALA A 162 13.53 -16.90 2.33
C ALA A 162 13.38 -18.40 2.68
N ILE A 163 12.17 -18.82 3.07
CA ILE A 163 11.88 -20.23 3.39
C ILE A 163 12.06 -21.12 2.16
N LEU A 164 11.54 -20.71 0.99
CA LEU A 164 11.68 -21.47 -0.25
C LEU A 164 13.14 -21.58 -0.70
N GLY A 165 13.93 -20.50 -0.57
CA GLY A 165 15.36 -20.53 -0.89
C GLY A 165 16.13 -21.51 0.00
N VAL A 166 15.88 -21.48 1.31
CA VAL A 166 16.46 -22.46 2.25
C VAL A 166 16.02 -23.88 1.91
N PHE A 167 14.74 -24.07 1.61
CA PHE A 167 14.18 -25.38 1.25
C PHE A 167 14.82 -25.93 -0.04
N ALA A 168 15.01 -25.12 -1.08
CA ALA A 168 15.64 -25.55 -2.32
C ALA A 168 17.06 -26.07 -2.09
N VAL A 169 17.86 -25.37 -1.28
CA VAL A 169 19.22 -25.78 -0.93
C VAL A 169 19.21 -27.02 -0.03
N TYR A 170 18.32 -27.05 0.97
CA TYR A 170 18.18 -28.18 1.88
C TYR A 170 17.78 -29.46 1.16
N ALA A 171 16.80 -29.39 0.24
CA ALA A 171 16.34 -30.54 -0.53
C ALA A 171 17.47 -31.19 -1.33
N GLN A 172 18.35 -30.38 -1.95
CA GLN A 172 19.52 -30.86 -2.67
C GLN A 172 20.58 -31.49 -1.75
N TYR A 173 20.81 -30.89 -0.58
CA TYR A 173 21.75 -31.43 0.41
C TYR A 173 21.30 -32.79 0.96
N THR A 174 19.99 -32.97 1.17
CA THR A 174 19.41 -34.23 1.66
C THR A 174 19.24 -35.31 0.60
N ASN A 175 19.27 -34.95 -0.70
CA ASN A 175 19.08 -35.91 -1.79
C ASN A 175 20.23 -35.85 -2.83
N PRO A 176 21.48 -36.19 -2.44
CA PRO A 176 22.62 -36.12 -3.35
C PRO A 176 22.65 -37.24 -4.40
N GLY A 177 21.69 -38.17 -4.48
CA GLY A 177 21.78 -39.32 -5.37
C GLY A 177 20.51 -40.15 -5.61
N GLY A 178 19.32 -39.54 -5.63
CA GLY A 178 18.10 -40.19 -6.14
C GLY A 178 18.03 -40.23 -7.66
#